data_AF-A0A7S2AE29-F1
#
_entry.id   AF-A0A7S2AE29-F1
#
_cell.length_a   1.000
_cell.length_b   1.000
_cell.length_c   1.000
_cell.angle_alpha   90.00
_cell.angle_beta   90.00
_cell.angle_gamma   90.00
#
_symmetry.space_group_name_H-M   'P 1'
#
loop_
_entity.id
_entity.type
_entity.pdbx_description
1 polymer ?
#
loop_
_entity_poly.entity_id
_entity_poly.type
_entity_poly.pdbx_seq_one_letter_code
_entity_poly.pdbx_strand_id
1 'polypeptide(L)'
;AGEFEEALGLLKRRLGVINAAPLEPLFKEVYWATCSALPSLPQAPSLSWPILAEGHCIKSKEPSPIIFFTVDKILGKVREAHRLTTQGKFNEVLTIFRSALQAIPLSVANDAREEQQLTEIIEMCREYVNLCRLE
;
A
#
# COMPACT_ATOMS: atom_id res chain seq x y z
N ALA A 1 -0.65 11.93 7.37
CA ALA A 1 -0.45 12.31 8.78
C ALA A 1 1.02 12.22 9.21
N GLY A 2 1.78 11.20 8.82
CA GLY A 2 3.21 11.08 9.19
C GLY A 2 3.46 10.44 10.56
N GLU A 3 2.38 10.11 11.29
CA GLU A 3 2.42 9.40 12.57
C GLU A 3 2.64 7.89 12.37
N PHE A 4 3.89 7.50 12.13
CA PHE A 4 4.24 6.09 11.88
C PHE A 4 4.07 5.21 13.12
N GLU A 5 4.35 5.73 14.32
CA GLU A 5 4.26 4.97 15.56
C GLU A 5 2.81 4.54 15.87
N GLU A 6 1.87 5.48 15.73
CA GLU A 6 0.45 5.19 15.93
C GLU A 6 -0.07 4.18 14.89
N ALA A 7 0.27 4.38 13.62
CA ALA A 7 -0.11 3.45 12.55
C ALA A 7 0.42 2.03 12.80
N LEU A 8 1.68 1.89 13.23
CA LEU A 8 2.25 0.60 13.61
C LEU A 8 1.56 0.01 14.84
N GLY A 9 1.20 0.85 15.82
CA GLY A 9 0.42 0.45 16.98
C GLY A 9 -0.96 -0.10 16.60
N LEU A 10 -1.61 0.47 15.59
CA LEU A 10 -2.87 -0.02 15.04
C LEU A 10 -2.71 -1.36 14.31
N LEU A 11 -1.70 -1.50 13.44
CA LEU A 11 -1.42 -2.75 12.73
C LEU A 11 -1.07 -3.89 13.70
N LYS A 12 -0.30 -3.59 14.75
CA LYS A 12 -0.01 -4.54 15.84
C LYS A 12 -1.29 -5.04 16.50
N ARG A 13 -2.23 -4.15 16.81
CA ARG A 13 -3.49 -4.49 17.48
C ARG A 13 -4.49 -5.23 16.60
N ARG A 14 -4.59 -4.84 15.31
CA ARG A 14 -5.60 -5.34 14.39
C ARG A 14 -5.15 -6.60 13.64
N LEU A 15 -3.88 -6.67 13.26
CA LEU A 15 -3.32 -7.72 12.42
C LEU A 15 -2.25 -8.56 13.12
N GLY A 16 -1.84 -8.20 14.34
CA GLY A 16 -0.83 -8.97 15.07
C GLY A 16 0.58 -8.85 14.50
N VAL A 17 0.92 -7.73 13.84
CA VAL A 17 2.25 -7.55 13.22
C VAL A 17 3.34 -7.45 14.28
N ILE A 18 4.19 -8.48 14.38
CA ILE A 18 5.32 -8.49 15.33
C ILE A 18 6.54 -7.78 14.73
N ASN A 19 6.89 -8.11 13.49
CA ASN A 19 8.03 -7.53 12.77
C ASN A 19 7.57 -6.51 11.74
N ALA A 20 7.87 -5.23 11.98
CA ALA A 20 7.51 -4.12 11.10
C ALA A 20 8.58 -3.75 10.05
N ALA A 21 9.78 -4.34 10.13
CA ALA A 21 10.88 -4.06 9.20
C ALA A 21 10.49 -4.14 7.70
N PRO A 22 9.73 -5.15 7.23
CA PRO A 22 9.38 -5.21 5.82
C PRO A 22 8.32 -4.17 5.38
N LEU A 23 7.63 -3.54 6.32
CA LEU A 23 6.61 -2.52 6.02
C LEU A 23 7.23 -1.13 5.86
N GLU A 24 8.40 -0.87 6.44
CA GLU A 24 9.09 0.42 6.39
C GLU A 24 9.18 1.05 4.98
N PRO A 25 9.63 0.34 3.92
CA PRO A 25 9.70 0.93 2.59
C PRO A 25 8.32 1.31 2.06
N LEU A 26 7.29 0.51 2.33
CA LEU A 26 5.91 0.78 1.88
C LEU A 26 5.33 2.00 2.61
N PHE A 27 5.59 2.13 3.91
CA PHE A 27 5.18 3.31 4.70
C PHE A 27 5.82 4.59 4.17
N LYS A 28 7.12 4.55 3.80
CA LYS A 28 7.81 5.69 3.19
C LYS A 28 7.22 6.04 1.83
N GLU A 29 6.96 5.05 0.97
CA GLU A 29 6.32 5.28 -0.34
C GLU A 29 4.96 5.97 -0.20
N VAL A 30 4.12 5.51 0.72
CA VAL A 30 2.81 6.12 0.99
C VAL A 30 2.97 7.55 1.49
N TYR A 31 3.91 7.79 2.43
CA TYR A 31 4.17 9.12 2.95
C TYR A 31 4.60 10.09 1.84
N TRP A 32 5.61 9.71 1.05
CA TRP A 32 6.10 10.54 -0.04
C TRP A 32 5.05 10.80 -1.11
N ALA A 33 4.18 9.83 -1.40
CA ALA A 33 3.08 10.01 -2.34
C ALA A 33 2.07 11.08 -1.92
N THR A 34 1.98 11.37 -0.61
CA THR A 34 1.08 12.41 -0.08
C THR A 34 1.72 13.79 0.02
N CYS A 35 3.05 13.87 -0.03
CA CYS A 35 3.80 15.11 0.11
C CYS A 35 3.92 15.83 -1.24
N SER A 36 3.41 17.06 -1.33
CA SER A 36 3.71 17.96 -2.45
C SER A 36 4.28 19.28 -1.96
N ALA A 37 5.06 19.94 -2.80
CA ALA A 37 5.65 21.24 -2.52
C ALA A 37 5.24 22.23 -3.63
N LEU A 38 4.62 23.33 -3.24
CA LEU A 38 4.22 24.39 -4.15
C LEU A 38 5.26 25.52 -4.10
N PRO A 39 5.82 25.92 -5.25
CA PRO A 39 6.70 27.09 -5.29
C PRO A 39 5.90 28.32 -4.92
N SER A 40 6.44 29.14 -4.01
CA SER A 40 5.83 30.39 -3.60
C SER A 40 6.45 31.54 -4.40
N LEU A 41 6.98 32.57 -3.73
CA LEU A 41 7.64 33.69 -4.39
C LEU A 41 9.10 33.34 -4.73
N PRO A 42 9.71 34.03 -5.72
CA PRO A 42 11.15 33.95 -5.94
C PRO A 42 11.90 34.24 -4.63
N GLN A 43 12.83 33.37 -4.25
CA GLN A 43 13.60 33.40 -2.98
C GLN A 43 12.83 33.09 -1.68
N ALA A 44 11.54 32.77 -1.74
CA ALA A 44 10.78 32.29 -0.58
C ALA A 44 10.80 30.75 -0.50
N PRO A 45 10.69 30.14 0.70
CA PRO A 45 10.62 28.69 0.83
C PRO A 45 9.34 28.13 0.20
N SER A 46 9.42 26.91 -0.34
CA SER A 46 8.28 26.19 -0.90
C SER A 46 7.27 25.85 0.19
N LEU A 47 5.98 25.97 -0.13
CA LEU A 47 4.90 25.59 0.76
C LEU A 47 4.64 24.09 0.65
N SER A 48 4.62 23.36 1.77
CA SER A 48 4.19 21.97 1.78
C SER A 48 2.66 21.88 1.70
N TRP A 49 2.15 21.14 0.72
CA TRP A 49 0.73 20.93 0.52
C TRP A 49 0.43 19.43 0.45
N PRO A 50 -0.44 18.87 1.31
CA PRO A 50 -0.79 17.45 1.24
C PRO A 50 -1.77 17.19 0.09
N ILE A 51 -1.55 16.09 -0.65
CA ILE A 51 -2.48 15.64 -1.68
C ILE A 51 -3.61 14.83 -1.03
N LEU A 52 -4.85 15.24 -1.29
CA LEU A 52 -6.06 14.62 -0.75
C LEU A 52 -6.75 13.76 -1.81
N ALA A 53 -7.46 12.71 -1.38
CA ALA A 53 -8.20 11.80 -2.27
C ALA A 53 -9.45 12.48 -2.88
N GLU A 54 -10.18 13.23 -2.08
CA GLU A 54 -11.31 14.06 -2.53
C GLU A 54 -10.82 15.50 -2.68
N GLY A 55 -10.95 16.07 -3.89
CA GLY A 55 -10.68 17.49 -4.10
C GLY A 55 -11.60 18.31 -3.20
N HIS A 56 -11.07 19.29 -2.45
CA HIS A 56 -11.74 20.13 -1.45
C HIS A 56 -13.28 20.24 -1.60
N CYS A 57 -13.99 19.24 -1.10
CA CYS A 57 -15.43 19.31 -0.92
C CYS A 57 -15.63 19.86 0.48
N ILE A 58 -16.07 21.12 0.57
CA ILE A 58 -16.37 21.88 1.80
C ILE A 58 -17.36 21.14 2.74
N LYS A 59 -17.92 20.00 2.31
CA LYS A 59 -18.91 19.17 3.00
C LYS A 59 -18.33 17.92 3.67
N SER A 60 -17.11 17.48 3.36
CA SER A 60 -16.50 16.30 3.98
C SER A 60 -15.86 16.72 5.32
N LYS A 61 -16.32 16.11 6.41
CA LYS A 61 -16.03 16.54 7.79
C LYS A 61 -14.56 16.34 8.20
N GLU A 62 -13.81 15.51 7.46
CA GLU A 62 -12.38 15.27 7.66
C GLU A 62 -11.69 15.01 6.30
N PRO A 63 -10.53 15.63 6.01
CA PRO A 63 -9.82 15.43 4.74
C PRO A 63 -9.09 14.07 4.70
N SER A 64 -9.42 13.24 3.72
CA SER A 64 -8.75 11.95 3.49
C SER A 64 -7.51 12.11 2.59
N PRO A 65 -6.35 11.53 2.96
CA PRO A 65 -5.16 11.56 2.11
C PRO A 65 -5.35 10.72 0.85
N ILE A 66 -4.57 11.02 -0.20
CA ILE A 66 -4.56 10.19 -1.42
C ILE A 66 -4.22 8.73 -1.13
N ILE A 67 -4.94 7.82 -1.77
CA ILE A 67 -4.74 6.36 -1.64
C ILE A 67 -3.69 5.93 -2.65
N PHE A 68 -2.49 5.58 -2.19
CA PHE A 68 -1.38 5.17 -3.07
C PHE A 68 -1.46 3.70 -3.51
N PHE A 69 -1.95 2.82 -2.63
CA PHE A 69 -2.15 1.40 -2.91
C PHE A 69 -3.62 1.15 -3.21
N THR A 70 -3.99 1.27 -4.49
CA THR A 70 -5.31 0.90 -5.00
C THR A 70 -5.37 -0.60 -5.27
N VAL A 71 -6.58 -1.16 -5.33
CA VAL A 71 -6.82 -2.57 -5.70
C VAL A 71 -6.16 -2.90 -7.05
N ASP A 72 -6.28 -2.01 -8.03
CA ASP A 72 -5.67 -2.19 -9.35
C ASP A 72 -4.13 -2.27 -9.28
N LYS A 73 -3.50 -1.45 -8.45
CA LYS A 73 -2.04 -1.47 -8.28
C LYS A 73 -1.55 -2.76 -7.63
N ILE A 74 -2.29 -3.29 -6.66
CA ILE A 74 -2.01 -4.58 -6.02
C ILE A 74 -2.22 -5.71 -7.04
N LEU A 75 -3.30 -5.67 -7.82
CA LEU A 75 -3.59 -6.63 -8.88
C LEU A 75 -2.50 -6.61 -9.98
N GLY A 76 -1.96 -5.44 -10.30
CA GLY A 76 -0.82 -5.28 -11.20
C GLY A 76 0.42 -6.03 -10.70
N LYS A 77 0.74 -5.95 -9.40
CA LYS A 77 1.83 -6.73 -8.78
C LYS A 77 1.58 -8.23 -8.88
N VAL A 78 0.34 -8.68 -8.66
CA VAL A 78 -0.05 -10.09 -8.75
C VAL A 78 0.11 -10.61 -10.18
N ARG A 79 -0.37 -9.86 -11.19
CA ARG A 79 -0.20 -10.22 -12.61
C ARG A 79 1.27 -10.35 -13.00
N GLU A 80 2.11 -9.43 -12.53
CA GLU A 80 3.55 -9.49 -12.78
C GLU A 80 4.19 -10.70 -12.09
N ALA A 81 3.79 -11.01 -10.86
CA ALA A 81 4.26 -12.22 -10.17
C ALA A 81 3.90 -13.49 -10.95
N HIS A 82 2.65 -13.61 -11.46
CA HIS A 82 2.26 -14.76 -12.29
C HIS A 82 3.12 -14.89 -13.56
N ARG A 83 3.43 -13.78 -14.22
CA ARG A 83 4.28 -13.77 -15.42
C ARG A 83 5.68 -14.33 -15.12
N LEU A 84 6.23 -14.00 -13.95
CA LEU A 84 7.53 -14.47 -13.49
C LEU A 84 7.51 -15.93 -13.01
N THR A 85 6.38 -16.39 -12.48
CA THR A 85 6.16 -17.81 -12.13
C THR A 85 6.31 -18.69 -13.36
N THR A 86 5.71 -18.30 -14.49
CA THR A 86 5.84 -19.03 -15.77
C THR A 86 7.28 -19.05 -16.31
N GLN A 87 8.14 -18.13 -15.87
CA GLN A 87 9.56 -18.08 -16.23
C GLN A 87 10.46 -18.87 -15.25
N GLY A 88 9.89 -19.50 -14.22
CA GLY A 88 10.63 -20.27 -13.22
C GLY A 88 11.43 -19.42 -12.22
N LYS A 89 11.17 -18.11 -12.12
CA LYS A 89 11.92 -17.20 -11.23
C LYS A 89 11.31 -17.13 -9.81
N PHE A 90 11.22 -18.26 -9.14
CA PHE A 90 10.46 -18.39 -7.88
C PHE A 90 10.94 -17.48 -6.73
N ASN A 91 12.24 -17.16 -6.68
CA ASN A 91 12.78 -16.26 -5.65
C ASN A 91 12.27 -14.80 -5.81
N GLU A 92 12.23 -14.31 -7.05
CA GLU A 92 11.66 -13.00 -7.38
C GLU A 92 10.14 -12.99 -7.14
N VAL A 93 9.45 -14.04 -7.58
CA VAL A 93 8.00 -14.23 -7.40
C VAL A 93 7.61 -14.17 -5.93
N LEU A 94 8.32 -14.91 -5.07
CA LEU A 94 8.08 -14.93 -3.63
C LEU A 94 8.26 -13.55 -3.00
N THR A 95 9.24 -12.77 -3.47
CA THR A 95 9.46 -11.39 -3.03
C THR A 95 8.28 -10.49 -3.42
N ILE A 96 7.79 -10.61 -4.65
CA ILE A 96 6.67 -9.80 -5.17
C ILE A 96 5.36 -10.14 -4.47
N PHE A 97 5.03 -11.43 -4.30
CA PHE A 97 3.81 -11.83 -3.58
C PHE A 97 3.82 -11.40 -2.11
N ARG A 98 4.98 -11.47 -1.44
CA ARG A 98 5.13 -10.94 -0.07
C ARG A 98 4.93 -9.43 -0.04
N SER A 99 5.51 -8.70 -0.99
CA SER A 99 5.31 -7.24 -1.11
C SER A 99 3.84 -6.89 -1.38
N ALA A 100 3.13 -7.67 -2.20
CA ALA A 100 1.71 -7.49 -2.46
C ALA A 100 0.87 -7.70 -1.18
N LEU A 101 1.11 -8.79 -0.44
CA LEU A 101 0.44 -9.04 0.86
C LEU A 101 0.67 -7.92 1.88
N GLN A 102 1.88 -7.38 1.92
CA GLN A 102 2.26 -6.29 2.83
C GLN A 102 1.64 -4.93 2.43
N ALA A 103 1.30 -4.74 1.16
CA ALA A 103 0.65 -3.54 0.66
C ALA A 103 -0.86 -3.50 0.95
N ILE A 104 -1.51 -4.67 1.09
CA ILE A 104 -2.96 -4.76 1.31
C ILE A 104 -3.42 -4.03 2.61
N PRO A 105 -2.75 -4.17 3.77
CA PRO A 105 -3.08 -3.40 4.97
C PRO A 105 -2.98 -1.88 4.84
N LEU A 106 -2.28 -1.39 3.80
CA LEU A 106 -2.10 0.03 3.50
C LEU A 106 -3.05 0.52 2.40
N SER A 107 -3.94 -0.35 1.91
CA SER A 107 -4.99 -0.02 0.96
C SER A 107 -6.30 0.32 1.67
N VAL A 108 -7.20 0.99 0.96
CA VAL A 108 -8.55 1.32 1.43
C VAL A 108 -9.54 0.78 0.41
N ALA A 109 -10.55 0.05 0.89
CA ALA A 109 -11.69 -0.40 0.08
C ALA A 109 -12.84 0.60 0.24
N ASN A 110 -13.42 1.02 -0.89
CA ASN A 110 -14.56 1.95 -0.91
C ASN A 110 -15.90 1.21 -0.88
N ASP A 111 -15.95 0.00 -1.47
CA ASP A 111 -17.14 -0.82 -1.62
C ASP A 111 -16.90 -2.27 -1.14
N ALA A 112 -17.98 -2.96 -0.76
CA ALA A 112 -17.94 -4.38 -0.39
C ALA A 112 -17.37 -5.28 -1.51
N ARG A 113 -17.47 -4.85 -2.78
CA ARG A 113 -16.86 -5.54 -3.92
C ARG A 113 -15.34 -5.45 -3.88
N GLU A 114 -14.79 -4.27 -3.59
CA GLU A 114 -13.35 -4.08 -3.47
C GLU A 114 -12.79 -4.84 -2.26
N GLU A 115 -13.53 -4.88 -1.15
CA GLU A 115 -13.19 -5.68 0.02
C GLU A 115 -13.11 -7.18 -0.31
N GLN A 116 -14.11 -7.70 -1.04
CA GLN A 116 -14.10 -9.09 -1.50
C GLN A 116 -12.89 -9.37 -2.41
N GLN A 117 -12.61 -8.48 -3.37
CA GLN A 117 -11.45 -8.62 -4.26
C GLN A 117 -10.12 -8.65 -3.50
N LEU A 118 -9.94 -7.76 -2.52
CA LEU A 118 -8.74 -7.77 -1.67
C LEU A 118 -8.63 -9.07 -0.88
N THR A 119 -9.74 -9.60 -0.38
CA THR A 119 -9.77 -10.88 0.35
C THR A 119 -9.36 -12.04 -0.53
N GLU A 120 -9.88 -12.12 -1.76
CA GLU A 120 -9.49 -13.14 -2.75
C GLU A 120 -7.99 -13.03 -3.11
N ILE A 121 -7.47 -11.82 -3.24
CA ILE A 121 -6.04 -11.57 -3.48
C ILE A 121 -5.20 -12.08 -2.30
N ILE A 122 -5.64 -11.89 -1.05
CA ILE A 122 -4.92 -12.40 0.14
C ILE A 122 -4.81 -13.92 0.07
N GLU A 123 -5.91 -14.61 -0.21
CA GLU A 123 -5.95 -16.07 -0.29
C GLU A 123 -5.00 -16.60 -1.36
N MET A 124 -5.09 -16.03 -2.56
CA MET A 124 -4.21 -16.37 -3.68
C MET A 124 -2.73 -16.14 -3.34
N CYS A 125 -2.38 -14.95 -2.84
CA CYS A 125 -0.98 -14.66 -2.51
C CYS A 125 -0.44 -15.60 -1.43
N ARG A 126 -1.26 -16.01 -0.46
CA ARG A 126 -0.88 -16.98 0.57
C ARG A 126 -0.53 -18.33 -0.02
N GLU A 127 -1.35 -18.84 -0.95
CA GLU A 127 -1.11 -20.12 -1.62
C GLU A 127 0.17 -20.09 -2.45
N TYR A 128 0.38 -19.04 -3.25
CA TYR A 128 1.58 -18.90 -4.08
C TYR A 128 2.85 -18.73 -3.26
N VAL A 129 2.80 -18.02 -2.12
CA VAL A 129 3.94 -17.91 -1.22
C VAL A 129 4.30 -19.28 -0.62
N ASN A 130 3.31 -20.10 -0.27
CA ASN A 130 3.57 -21.45 0.23
C ASN A 130 4.17 -22.34 -0.88
N LEU A 131 3.60 -22.30 -2.08
CA LEU A 131 4.10 -23.05 -3.23
C LEU A 131 5.56 -22.69 -3.55
N CYS A 132 5.89 -21.40 -3.65
CA CYS A 132 7.25 -20.95 -3.93
C CYS A 132 8.27 -21.24 -2.81
N ARG A 133 7.82 -21.65 -1.62
CA ARG A 133 8.70 -22.07 -0.51
C ARG A 133 8.97 -23.57 -0.49
N LEU A 134 8.14 -24.35 -1.18
CA LEU A 134 8.27 -25.81 -1.27
C LEU A 134 9.16 -26.24 -2.43
N GLU A 135 9.21 -25.44 -3.49
CA GLU A 135 10.15 -25.56 -4.61
C GLU A 135 11.59 -25.13 -4.28
#